data_AF-S4PK36-F1
#
_entry.id   AF-S4PK36-F1
#
_cell.length_a   1.000
_cell.length_b   1.000
_cell.length_c   1.000
_cell.angle_alpha   90.00
_cell.angle_beta   90.00
_cell.angle_gamma   90.00
#
_symmetry.space_group_name_H-M   'P 1'
#
loop_
_entity.id
_entity.type
_entity.pdbx_description
1 polymer ?
#
loop_
_entity_poly.entity_id
_entity_poly.type
_entity_poly.pdbx_seq_one_letter_code
_entity_poly.pdbx_strand_id
1 'polypeptide(L)'
;MSGIVYMFKGLDDAKTLLFHSIQVSQNKPTPYSLFAICSLGIIHSDQGLSKLALSELQKYEKDSNYGYDIGFLKSYLALNEDVNKAIKLLSDSLHDHPHSTELWSCMAQYCLKASNTKAKVASFCAQRALSSMHHKKNAKGSAKMLATSSIAENIAGDKVKSLLLAKAGLHMYPWQSEIWAALLFSVVTNKMSIERKKWVLSVAGHMRKNLDTTRGLNRWINLLEKKLSR
;
A
#
# COMPACT_ATOMS: atom_id res chain seq x y z
N MET A 1 26.85 3.01 3.10
CA MET A 1 27.54 3.11 4.40
C MET A 1 26.61 3.59 5.52
N SER A 2 25.79 4.63 5.33
CA SER A 2 24.91 5.14 6.39
C SER A 2 23.91 4.12 6.96
N GLY A 3 23.40 3.19 6.14
CA GLY A 3 22.56 2.10 6.64
C GLY A 3 23.30 1.13 7.58
N ILE A 4 24.59 0.88 7.35
CA ILE A 4 25.43 0.05 8.23
C ILE A 4 25.70 0.82 9.53
N VAL A 5 26.06 2.11 9.44
CA VAL A 5 26.25 2.97 10.61
C VAL A 5 24.99 3.03 11.46
N TYR A 6 23.82 3.15 10.84
CA TYR A 6 22.54 3.10 11.55
C TYR A 6 22.36 1.80 12.34
N MET A 7 22.67 0.65 11.75
CA MET A 7 22.54 -0.65 12.43
C MET A 7 23.53 -0.83 13.60
N PHE A 8 24.76 -0.34 13.48
CA PHE A 8 25.83 -0.64 14.46
C PHE A 8 26.15 0.49 15.44
N LYS A 9 25.89 1.75 15.06
CA LYS A 9 26.20 2.94 15.86
C LYS A 9 24.97 3.79 16.19
N GLY A 10 23.83 3.52 15.55
CA GLY A 10 22.56 4.16 15.85
C GLY A 10 22.29 5.43 15.04
N LEU A 11 21.27 6.17 15.49
CA LEU A 11 20.64 7.25 14.74
C LEU A 11 21.55 8.45 14.49
N ASP A 12 22.23 8.95 15.53
CA ASP A 12 22.93 10.23 15.47
C ASP A 12 24.15 10.19 14.56
N ASP A 13 24.90 9.08 14.60
CA ASP A 13 26.02 8.84 13.69
C ASP A 13 25.55 8.68 12.25
N ALA A 14 24.42 8.01 12.03
CA ALA A 14 23.84 7.87 10.70
C ALA A 14 23.36 9.22 10.14
N LYS A 15 22.73 10.07 10.97
CA LYS A 15 22.34 11.44 10.61
C LYS A 15 23.55 12.26 10.22
N THR A 16 24.60 12.23 11.04
CA THR A 16 25.85 12.99 10.79
C THR A 16 26.46 12.61 9.45
N LEU A 17 26.55 11.31 9.15
CA LEU A 17 27.10 10.86 7.88
C LEU A 17 26.22 11.26 6.68
N LEU A 18 24.90 11.22 6.83
CA LEU A 18 23.97 11.64 5.77
C LEU A 18 24.04 13.15 5.52
N PHE A 19 24.06 13.97 6.56
CA PHE A 19 24.23 15.41 6.41
C PHE A 19 25.58 15.76 5.81
N HIS A 20 26.65 15.08 6.22
CA HIS A 20 27.96 15.27 5.61
C HIS A 20 27.95 14.91 4.12
N SER A 21 27.27 13.82 3.73
CA SER A 21 27.13 13.45 2.31
C SER A 21 26.41 14.52 1.49
N ILE A 22 25.42 15.19 2.07
CA ILE A 22 24.70 16.31 1.43
C ILE A 22 25.63 17.52 1.30
N GLN A 23 26.35 17.89 2.37
CA GLN A 23 27.29 19.01 2.36
C GLN A 23 28.40 18.82 1.32
N VAL A 24 28.97 17.61 1.23
CA VAL A 24 30.01 17.28 0.23
C VAL A 24 29.47 17.34 -1.20
N SER A 25 28.19 16.99 -1.40
CA SER A 25 27.55 17.08 -2.72
C SER A 25 27.22 18.52 -3.17
N GLN A 26 27.52 19.51 -2.33
CA GLN A 26 27.40 20.97 -2.54
C GLN A 26 26.05 21.43 -3.13
N ASN A 27 25.85 21.26 -4.44
CA ASN A 27 24.74 21.83 -5.20
C ASN A 27 23.65 20.82 -5.61
N LYS A 28 23.91 19.51 -5.52
CA LYS A 28 22.92 18.50 -5.94
C LYS A 28 22.96 17.27 -5.04
N PRO A 29 22.23 17.30 -3.90
CA PRO A 29 22.10 16.15 -3.01
C PRO A 29 21.55 14.95 -3.77
N THR A 30 22.14 13.77 -3.58
CA THR A 30 21.65 12.59 -4.28
C THR A 30 20.21 12.25 -3.82
N PRO A 31 19.30 11.85 -4.73
CA PRO A 31 17.94 11.46 -4.34
C PRO A 31 17.95 10.37 -3.26
N TYR A 32 18.87 9.41 -3.35
CA TYR A 32 19.02 8.32 -2.39
C TYR A 32 19.39 8.79 -0.98
N SER A 33 20.29 9.78 -0.83
CA SER A 33 20.58 10.34 0.50
C SER A 33 19.37 11.05 1.09
N LEU A 34 18.59 11.74 0.26
CA LEU A 34 17.36 12.40 0.71
C LEU A 34 16.27 11.40 1.10
N PHE A 35 16.09 10.32 0.32
CA PHE A 35 15.18 9.23 0.69
C PHE A 35 15.58 8.56 2.00
N ALA A 36 16.88 8.34 2.22
CA ALA A 36 17.39 7.77 3.47
C ALA A 36 17.07 8.68 4.67
N ILE A 37 17.30 9.99 4.55
CA ILE A 37 16.97 10.97 5.60
C ILE A 37 15.45 11.03 5.85
N CYS A 38 14.65 11.06 4.78
CA CYS A 38 13.20 11.06 4.90
C CYS A 38 12.71 9.81 5.65
N SER A 39 13.25 8.65 5.30
CA SER A 39 12.95 7.35 5.94
C SER A 39 13.37 7.33 7.41
N LEU A 40 14.54 7.87 7.74
CA LEU A 40 15.00 8.04 9.13
C LEU A 40 14.05 8.93 9.93
N GLY A 41 13.60 10.04 9.35
CA GLY A 41 12.61 10.91 9.97
C GLY A 41 11.30 10.16 10.24
N ILE A 42 10.82 9.34 9.29
CA ILE A 42 9.60 8.54 9.47
C ILE A 42 9.76 7.50 10.58
N ILE A 43 10.86 6.73 10.57
CA ILE A 43 11.13 5.66 11.55
C ILE A 43 11.22 6.23 12.97
N HIS A 44 11.85 7.40 13.12
CA HIS A 44 12.03 8.04 14.42
C HIS A 44 10.97 9.08 14.76
N SER A 45 9.86 9.14 14.00
CA SER A 45 8.76 10.09 14.22
C SER A 45 9.17 11.58 14.20
N ASP A 46 10.28 11.90 13.53
CA ASP A 46 10.79 13.24 13.30
C ASP A 46 10.19 13.80 12.00
N GLN A 47 9.00 14.38 12.11
CA GLN A 47 8.29 14.95 10.96
C GLN A 47 9.02 16.15 10.35
N GLY A 48 9.77 16.91 11.14
CA GLY A 48 10.54 18.05 10.65
C GLY A 48 11.61 17.59 9.66
N LEU A 49 12.35 16.55 10.03
CA LEU A 49 13.37 15.94 9.18
C LEU A 49 12.78 15.36 7.89
N SER A 50 11.66 14.63 7.98
CA SER A 50 10.99 14.09 6.78
C SER A 50 10.47 15.17 5.85
N LYS A 51 9.87 16.25 6.40
CA LYS A 51 9.36 17.38 5.60
C LYS A 51 10.49 18.14 4.90
N LEU A 52 11.63 18.35 5.58
CA LEU A 52 12.81 18.99 5.01
C LEU A 52 13.45 18.15 3.89
N ALA A 53 13.61 16.84 4.11
CA ALA A 53 14.12 15.96 3.07
C ALA A 53 13.19 15.92 1.85
N LEU A 54 11.87 15.95 2.09
CA LEU A 54 10.88 15.97 1.03
C LEU A 54 10.88 17.28 0.22
N SER A 55 11.09 18.45 0.85
CA SER A 55 11.20 19.71 0.10
C SER A 55 12.39 19.73 -0.84
N GLU A 56 13.51 19.11 -0.43
CA GLU A 56 14.67 18.93 -1.32
C GLU A 56 14.40 17.92 -2.44
N LEU A 57 13.62 16.86 -2.17
CA LEU A 57 13.23 15.86 -3.17
C LEU A 57 12.33 16.42 -4.28
N GLN A 58 11.62 17.53 -4.06
CA GLN A 58 10.76 18.15 -5.09
C GLN A 58 11.53 18.49 -6.38
N LYS A 59 12.84 18.76 -6.27
CA LYS A 59 13.73 19.00 -7.41
C LYS A 59 13.79 17.80 -8.38
N TYR A 60 13.42 16.61 -7.93
CA TYR A 60 13.42 15.35 -8.66
C TYR A 60 12.02 14.83 -9.00
N GLU A 61 10.95 15.59 -8.68
CA GLU A 61 9.56 15.10 -8.79
C GLU A 61 9.18 14.72 -10.23
N LYS A 62 9.76 15.37 -11.24
CA LYS A 62 9.52 15.07 -12.67
C LYS A 62 10.38 13.93 -13.23
N ASP A 63 11.34 13.42 -12.47
CA ASP A 63 12.17 12.30 -12.92
C ASP A 63 11.38 11.00 -12.85
N SER A 64 11.27 10.30 -13.98
CA SER A 64 10.50 9.05 -14.07
C SER A 64 11.05 7.95 -13.15
N ASN A 65 12.32 8.01 -12.75
CA ASN A 65 12.92 7.02 -11.85
C ASN A 65 12.49 7.21 -10.39
N TYR A 66 12.14 8.43 -9.99
CA TYR A 66 11.86 8.79 -8.60
C TYR A 66 10.43 9.25 -8.35
N GLY A 67 9.65 9.47 -9.41
CA GLY A 67 8.28 9.99 -9.34
C GLY A 67 7.35 9.18 -8.44
N TYR A 68 7.45 7.84 -8.49
CA TYR A 68 6.68 6.98 -7.59
C TYR A 68 7.06 7.20 -6.11
N ASP A 69 8.34 7.09 -5.77
CA ASP A 69 8.81 7.15 -4.40
C ASP A 69 8.54 8.54 -3.78
N ILE A 70 8.74 9.61 -4.55
CA ILE A 70 8.45 10.99 -4.12
C ILE A 70 6.95 11.19 -3.90
N GLY A 71 6.11 10.80 -4.87
CA GLY A 71 4.66 10.93 -4.77
C GLY A 71 4.09 10.10 -3.61
N PHE A 72 4.62 8.89 -3.41
CA PHE A 72 4.26 8.04 -2.28
C PHE A 72 4.64 8.71 -0.94
N LEU A 73 5.89 9.15 -0.76
CA LEU A 73 6.32 9.78 0.49
C LEU A 73 5.55 11.07 0.78
N LYS A 74 5.35 11.92 -0.22
CA LYS A 74 4.57 13.17 -0.12
C LYS A 74 3.16 12.90 0.38
N SER A 75 2.48 11.93 -0.23
CA SER A 75 1.12 11.56 0.15
C SER A 75 1.06 10.82 1.50
N TYR A 76 2.07 10.00 1.83
CA TYR A 76 2.15 9.26 3.08
C TYR A 76 2.32 10.17 4.30
N LEU A 77 3.16 11.21 4.22
CA LEU A 77 3.30 12.18 5.31
C LEU A 77 2.00 12.95 5.58
N ALA A 78 1.18 13.18 4.55
CA ALA A 78 -0.13 13.82 4.70
C ALA A 78 -1.22 12.85 5.19
N LEU A 79 -1.03 11.53 5.04
CA LEU A 79 -2.07 10.52 5.31
C LEU A 79 -2.54 10.51 6.77
N ASN A 80 -1.62 10.78 7.70
CA ASN A 80 -1.93 10.81 9.13
C ASN A 80 -2.70 12.09 9.53
N GLU A 81 -2.51 13.19 8.80
CA GLU A 81 -3.17 14.47 9.05
C GLU A 81 -4.56 14.50 8.39
N ASP A 82 -4.62 14.23 7.08
CA ASP A 82 -5.84 14.27 6.28
C ASP A 82 -5.73 13.37 5.04
N VAL A 83 -6.56 12.32 4.99
CA VAL A 83 -6.62 11.39 3.87
C VAL A 83 -7.02 12.08 2.57
N ASN A 84 -7.87 13.12 2.61
CA ASN A 84 -8.26 13.84 1.39
C ASN A 84 -7.10 14.66 0.82
N LYS A 85 -6.32 15.31 1.70
CA LYS A 85 -5.06 15.97 1.32
C LYS A 85 -4.07 14.98 0.72
N ALA A 86 -3.93 13.79 1.31
CA ALA A 86 -3.08 12.73 0.77
C ALA A 86 -3.54 12.26 -0.62
N ILE A 87 -4.85 12.09 -0.83
CA ILE A 87 -5.45 11.75 -2.14
C ILE A 87 -5.16 12.85 -3.16
N LYS A 88 -5.28 14.13 -2.80
CA LYS A 88 -4.96 15.25 -3.70
C LYS A 88 -3.50 15.22 -4.14
N LEU A 89 -2.57 15.11 -3.19
CA LEU A 89 -1.13 15.05 -3.46
C LEU A 89 -0.78 13.86 -4.36
N LEU A 90 -1.41 12.70 -4.12
CA LEU A 90 -1.19 11.52 -4.94
C LEU A 90 -1.78 11.67 -6.34
N SER A 91 -2.90 12.38 -6.49
CA SER A 91 -3.49 12.72 -7.78
C SER A 91 -2.55 13.60 -8.60
N ASP A 92 -1.93 14.61 -7.97
CA ASP A 92 -0.95 15.48 -8.64
C ASP A 92 0.23 14.65 -9.17
N SER A 93 0.81 13.78 -8.33
CA SER A 93 1.89 12.88 -8.77
C SER A 93 1.46 11.88 -9.86
N LEU A 94 0.20 11.45 -9.87
CA LEU A 94 -0.34 10.60 -10.93
C LEU A 94 -0.51 11.33 -12.26
N HIS A 95 -0.81 12.64 -12.24
CA HIS A 95 -0.84 13.46 -13.45
C HIS A 95 0.55 13.57 -14.08
N ASP A 96 1.58 13.70 -13.26
CA ASP A 96 2.98 13.74 -13.73
C ASP A 96 3.47 12.36 -14.18
N HIS A 97 3.03 11.28 -13.53
CA HIS A 97 3.50 9.90 -13.76
C HIS A 97 2.35 8.91 -14.01
N PRO A 98 1.57 9.06 -15.10
CA PRO A 98 0.36 8.25 -15.35
C PRO A 98 0.66 6.77 -15.63
N HIS A 99 1.92 6.43 -15.92
CA HIS A 99 2.37 5.06 -16.20
C HIS A 99 2.76 4.28 -14.94
N SER A 100 2.85 4.92 -13.78
CA SER A 100 3.22 4.25 -12.53
C SER A 100 2.08 3.37 -12.02
N THR A 101 2.31 2.07 -12.04
CA THR A 101 1.35 1.06 -11.56
C THR A 101 1.16 1.15 -10.05
N GLU A 102 2.25 1.45 -9.36
CA GLU A 102 2.33 1.53 -7.92
C GLU A 102 1.59 2.77 -7.37
N LEU A 103 1.66 3.91 -8.07
CA LEU A 103 0.86 5.10 -7.72
C LEU A 103 -0.65 4.82 -7.86
N TRP A 104 -1.08 4.17 -8.94
CA TRP A 104 -2.50 3.79 -9.12
C TRP A 104 -2.97 2.84 -8.00
N SER A 105 -2.13 1.89 -7.60
CA SER A 105 -2.43 0.99 -6.48
C SER A 105 -2.52 1.72 -5.14
N CYS A 106 -1.65 2.71 -4.89
CA CYS A 106 -1.71 3.54 -3.69
C CYS A 106 -2.99 4.38 -3.66
N MET A 107 -3.39 4.94 -4.80
CA MET A 107 -4.61 5.75 -4.93
C MET A 107 -5.85 4.93 -4.62
N ALA A 108 -5.93 3.69 -5.13
CA ALA A 108 -6.99 2.77 -4.78
C ALA A 108 -7.07 2.53 -3.26
N GLN A 109 -5.93 2.25 -2.61
CA GLN A 109 -5.88 2.03 -1.17
C GLN A 109 -6.31 3.28 -0.36
N TYR A 110 -5.93 4.48 -0.78
CA TYR A 110 -6.30 5.72 -0.10
C TYR A 110 -7.78 6.03 -0.27
N CYS A 111 -8.33 5.82 -1.47
CA CYS A 111 -9.76 5.97 -1.74
C CYS A 111 -10.62 5.00 -0.91
N LEU A 112 -10.13 3.78 -0.65
CA LEU A 112 -10.78 2.81 0.24
C LEU A 112 -10.71 3.21 1.71
N LYS A 113 -9.66 3.92 2.14
CA LYS A 113 -9.47 4.40 3.52
C LYS A 113 -10.20 5.70 3.83
N ALA A 114 -10.59 6.48 2.82
CA ALA A 114 -11.29 7.74 3.02
C ALA A 114 -12.64 7.56 3.73
N SER A 115 -13.02 8.53 4.57
CA SER A 115 -14.27 8.50 5.35
C SER A 115 -15.52 8.31 4.49
N ASN A 116 -15.59 8.98 3.34
CA ASN A 116 -16.68 8.85 2.37
C ASN A 116 -16.47 7.71 1.36
N THR A 117 -15.52 6.80 1.61
CA THR A 117 -15.10 5.66 0.78
C THR A 117 -15.38 5.87 -0.72
N LYS A 118 -14.39 6.37 -1.47
CA LYS A 118 -14.54 6.72 -2.89
C LYS A 118 -14.52 5.46 -3.77
N ALA A 119 -15.50 4.57 -3.59
CA ALA A 119 -15.50 3.19 -4.06
C ALA A 119 -15.33 3.04 -5.58
N LYS A 120 -16.06 3.84 -6.37
CA LYS A 120 -15.94 3.82 -7.84
C LYS A 120 -14.55 4.26 -8.30
N VAL A 121 -13.98 5.30 -7.67
CA VAL A 121 -12.62 5.76 -7.96
C VAL A 121 -11.60 4.70 -7.57
N ALA A 122 -11.77 4.08 -6.39
CA ALA A 122 -10.91 3.00 -5.94
C ALA A 122 -10.92 1.82 -6.92
N SER A 123 -12.11 1.40 -7.38
CA SER A 123 -12.25 0.33 -8.38
C SER A 123 -11.53 0.70 -9.68
N PHE A 124 -11.76 1.91 -10.21
CA PHE A 124 -11.10 2.37 -11.43
C PHE A 124 -9.56 2.39 -11.29
N CYS A 125 -9.03 2.98 -10.22
CA CYS A 125 -7.60 3.03 -9.96
C CYS A 125 -7.00 1.62 -9.80
N ALA A 126 -7.70 0.72 -9.12
CA ALA A 126 -7.24 -0.64 -8.90
C ALA A 126 -7.23 -1.46 -10.21
N GLN A 127 -8.25 -1.30 -11.07
CA GLN A 127 -8.27 -1.88 -12.42
C GLN A 127 -7.14 -1.33 -13.29
N ARG A 128 -6.88 -0.02 -13.23
CA ARG A 128 -5.78 0.61 -13.98
C ARG A 128 -4.44 0.01 -13.55
N ALA A 129 -4.21 -0.12 -12.24
CA ALA A 129 -3.03 -0.78 -11.72
C ALA A 129 -2.91 -2.24 -12.23
N LEU A 130 -3.99 -3.03 -12.17
CA LEU A 130 -3.96 -4.42 -12.67
C LEU A 130 -3.66 -4.50 -14.16
N SER A 131 -4.26 -3.63 -14.97
CA SER A 131 -4.01 -3.60 -16.43
C SER A 131 -2.53 -3.32 -16.73
N SER A 132 -1.91 -2.40 -15.98
CA SER A 132 -0.49 -2.09 -16.13
C SER A 132 0.43 -3.20 -15.60
N MET A 133 0.00 -3.97 -14.58
CA MET A 133 0.75 -5.14 -14.11
C MET A 133 0.86 -6.24 -15.16
N HIS A 134 -0.20 -6.52 -15.94
CA HIS A 134 -0.17 -7.58 -16.95
C HIS A 134 0.94 -7.40 -17.98
N HIS A 135 1.41 -6.17 -18.19
CA HIS A 135 2.53 -5.84 -19.07
C HIS A 135 3.90 -5.95 -18.40
N LYS A 136 3.99 -5.99 -17.06
CA LYS A 136 5.24 -6.07 -16.29
C LYS A 136 5.32 -7.43 -15.58
N LYS A 137 6.11 -8.35 -16.14
CA LYS A 137 6.19 -9.77 -15.75
C LYS A 137 6.57 -10.09 -14.29
N ASN A 138 6.86 -9.11 -13.43
CA ASN A 138 7.29 -9.30 -12.04
C ASN A 138 6.97 -8.08 -11.15
N ALA A 139 5.72 -7.60 -11.14
CA ALA A 139 5.34 -6.51 -10.23
C ALA A 139 5.35 -6.99 -8.77
N LYS A 140 6.29 -6.46 -7.97
CA LYS A 140 6.28 -6.63 -6.50
C LYS A 140 4.91 -6.19 -5.95
N GLY A 141 4.31 -6.99 -5.08
CA GLY A 141 3.00 -6.67 -4.49
C GLY A 141 1.78 -7.02 -5.37
N SER A 142 1.94 -7.82 -6.43
CA SER A 142 0.83 -8.24 -7.31
C SER A 142 -0.37 -8.85 -6.56
N ALA A 143 -0.11 -9.67 -5.53
CA ALA A 143 -1.17 -10.25 -4.70
C ALA A 143 -1.98 -9.17 -3.95
N LYS A 144 -1.28 -8.19 -3.36
CA LYS A 144 -1.92 -7.06 -2.67
C LYS A 144 -2.72 -6.19 -3.64
N MET A 145 -2.23 -5.98 -4.86
CA MET A 145 -2.97 -5.24 -5.88
C MET A 145 -4.26 -5.98 -6.28
N LEU A 146 -4.19 -7.29 -6.53
CA LEU A 146 -5.37 -8.12 -6.82
C LEU A 146 -6.38 -8.14 -5.67
N ALA A 147 -5.91 -8.30 -4.43
CA ALA A 147 -6.77 -8.24 -3.25
C ALA A 147 -7.47 -6.87 -3.14
N THR A 148 -6.73 -5.78 -3.33
CA THR A 148 -7.26 -4.41 -3.31
C THR A 148 -8.32 -4.22 -4.39
N SER A 149 -8.06 -4.68 -5.62
CA SER A 149 -9.04 -4.61 -6.72
C SER A 149 -10.29 -5.41 -6.40
N SER A 150 -10.17 -6.65 -5.91
CA SER A 150 -11.33 -7.45 -5.52
C SER A 150 -12.18 -6.76 -4.45
N ILE A 151 -11.55 -6.18 -3.42
CA ILE A 151 -12.25 -5.43 -2.37
C ILE A 151 -12.91 -4.17 -2.93
N ALA A 152 -12.20 -3.42 -3.79
CA ALA A 152 -12.71 -2.19 -4.39
C ALA A 152 -13.93 -2.44 -5.28
N GLU A 153 -13.91 -3.49 -6.11
CA GLU A 153 -15.07 -3.89 -6.93
C GLU A 153 -16.26 -4.28 -6.07
N ASN A 154 -16.03 -5.01 -4.97
CA ASN A 154 -17.09 -5.42 -4.07
C ASN A 154 -17.83 -4.21 -3.48
N ILE A 155 -17.06 -3.23 -2.99
CA ILE A 155 -17.58 -2.03 -2.36
C ILE A 155 -18.22 -1.11 -3.42
N ALA A 156 -17.70 -1.10 -4.65
CA ALA A 156 -18.29 -0.39 -5.77
C ALA A 156 -19.62 -1.01 -6.27
N GLY A 157 -19.93 -2.25 -5.85
CA GLY A 157 -21.19 -2.95 -6.10
C GLY A 157 -21.07 -4.15 -7.05
N ASP A 158 -19.93 -4.36 -7.71
CA ASP A 158 -19.70 -5.49 -8.60
C ASP A 158 -19.16 -6.71 -7.85
N LYS A 159 -20.09 -7.42 -7.21
CA LYS A 159 -19.78 -8.62 -6.40
C LYS A 159 -19.28 -9.80 -7.24
N VAL A 160 -19.70 -9.90 -8.50
CA VAL A 160 -19.32 -10.99 -9.40
C VAL A 160 -17.86 -10.83 -9.79
N LYS A 161 -17.48 -9.64 -10.26
CA LYS A 161 -16.09 -9.33 -10.62
C LYS A 161 -15.17 -9.39 -9.41
N SER A 162 -15.63 -8.90 -8.27
CA SER A 162 -14.92 -9.03 -6.99
C SER A 162 -14.55 -10.49 -6.66
N LEU A 163 -15.52 -11.41 -6.75
CA LEU A 163 -15.30 -12.83 -6.49
C LEU A 163 -14.39 -13.48 -7.54
N LEU A 164 -14.54 -13.11 -8.82
CA LEU A 164 -13.70 -13.61 -9.91
C LEU A 164 -12.24 -13.21 -9.70
N LEU A 165 -11.98 -11.94 -9.37
CA LEU A 165 -10.65 -11.44 -9.05
C LEU A 165 -10.04 -12.15 -7.84
N ALA A 166 -10.83 -12.37 -6.77
CA ALA A 166 -10.35 -13.08 -5.59
C ALA A 166 -9.97 -14.54 -5.89
N LYS A 167 -10.80 -15.24 -6.69
CA LYS A 167 -10.51 -16.62 -7.13
C LYS A 167 -9.27 -16.68 -8.02
N ALA A 168 -9.16 -15.79 -9.01
CA ALA A 168 -7.98 -15.68 -9.87
C ALA A 168 -6.73 -15.43 -9.04
N GLY A 169 -6.81 -14.50 -8.08
CA GLY A 169 -5.74 -14.24 -7.13
C GLY A 169 -5.35 -15.46 -6.30
N LEU A 170 -6.33 -16.27 -5.86
CA LEU A 170 -6.06 -17.49 -5.09
C LEU A 170 -5.30 -18.53 -5.92
N HIS A 171 -5.66 -18.68 -7.20
CA HIS A 171 -4.93 -19.56 -8.10
C HIS A 171 -3.48 -19.11 -8.35
N MET A 172 -3.24 -17.80 -8.40
CA MET A 172 -1.91 -17.25 -8.67
C MET A 172 -1.03 -17.15 -7.41
N TYR A 173 -1.62 -16.85 -6.26
CA TYR A 173 -0.91 -16.53 -5.02
C TYR A 173 -1.55 -17.21 -3.78
N PRO A 174 -1.61 -18.55 -3.74
CA PRO A 174 -2.26 -19.28 -2.65
C PRO A 174 -1.59 -19.13 -1.28
N TRP A 175 -0.36 -18.63 -1.21
CA TRP A 175 0.38 -18.40 0.03
C TRP A 175 0.24 -16.98 0.60
N GLN A 176 -0.54 -16.09 -0.04
CA GLN A 176 -0.67 -14.69 0.36
C GLN A 176 -1.97 -14.45 1.14
N SER A 177 -1.86 -13.96 2.38
CA SER A 177 -3.02 -13.80 3.28
C SER A 177 -4.02 -12.75 2.80
N GLU A 178 -3.57 -11.74 2.06
CA GLU A 178 -4.42 -10.68 1.48
C GLU A 178 -5.44 -11.23 0.49
N ILE A 179 -5.04 -12.23 -0.29
CA ILE A 179 -5.90 -12.86 -1.31
C ILE A 179 -6.99 -13.68 -0.63
N TRP A 180 -6.63 -14.48 0.36
CA TRP A 180 -7.59 -15.22 1.16
C TRP A 180 -8.57 -14.29 1.89
N ALA A 181 -8.07 -13.16 2.41
CA ALA A 181 -8.91 -12.13 3.01
C ALA A 181 -9.91 -11.54 2.01
N ALA A 182 -9.46 -11.21 0.79
CA ALA A 182 -10.32 -10.70 -0.28
C ALA A 182 -11.38 -11.74 -0.72
N LEU A 183 -11.01 -13.02 -0.79
CA LEU A 183 -11.94 -14.11 -1.08
C LEU A 183 -13.00 -14.26 0.02
N LEU A 184 -12.57 -14.30 1.29
CA LEU A 184 -13.48 -14.35 2.44
C LEU A 184 -14.44 -13.16 2.43
N PHE A 185 -13.91 -11.95 2.23
CA PHE A 185 -14.70 -10.74 2.13
C PHE A 185 -15.77 -10.85 1.04
N SER A 186 -15.37 -11.29 -0.16
CA SER A 186 -16.26 -11.46 -1.31
C SER A 186 -17.37 -12.49 -1.06
N VAL A 187 -17.05 -13.64 -0.44
CA VAL A 187 -18.03 -14.68 -0.12
C VAL A 187 -19.01 -14.22 0.96
N VAL A 188 -18.51 -13.52 1.97
CA VAL A 188 -19.32 -13.03 3.10
C VAL A 188 -20.31 -11.96 2.64
N THR A 189 -19.90 -11.05 1.75
CA THR A 189 -20.76 -9.95 1.27
C THR A 189 -21.76 -10.38 0.17
N ASN A 190 -21.53 -11.52 -0.50
CA ASN A 190 -22.39 -12.03 -1.57
C ASN A 190 -23.59 -12.87 -1.07
N LYS A 191 -24.01 -12.74 0.20
CA LYS A 191 -25.08 -13.55 0.85
C LYS A 191 -24.87 -15.07 0.85
N MET A 192 -23.87 -15.59 0.14
CA MET A 192 -23.41 -16.98 0.17
C MET A 192 -22.85 -17.44 1.53
N SER A 193 -22.63 -16.50 2.45
CA SER A 193 -22.07 -16.73 3.78
C SER A 193 -22.88 -17.74 4.61
N ILE A 194 -24.22 -17.71 4.52
CA ILE A 194 -25.10 -18.55 5.35
C ILE A 194 -24.99 -20.02 4.90
N GLU A 195 -25.04 -20.26 3.59
CA GLU A 195 -24.90 -21.60 2.99
C GLU A 195 -23.49 -22.17 3.18
N ARG A 196 -22.48 -21.30 3.27
CA ARG A 196 -21.06 -21.68 3.31
C ARG A 196 -20.39 -21.41 4.66
N LYS A 197 -21.16 -21.26 5.74
CA LYS A 197 -20.65 -20.97 7.10
C LYS A 197 -19.51 -21.91 7.50
N LYS A 198 -19.67 -23.23 7.33
CA LYS A 198 -18.63 -24.22 7.63
C LYS A 198 -17.35 -23.99 6.82
N TRP A 199 -17.48 -23.69 5.53
CA TRP A 199 -16.35 -23.41 4.66
C TRP A 199 -15.63 -22.12 5.06
N VAL A 200 -16.37 -21.04 5.36
CA VAL A 200 -15.79 -19.77 5.80
C VAL A 200 -14.98 -19.93 7.08
N LEU A 201 -15.50 -20.66 8.07
CA LEU A 201 -14.78 -20.97 9.31
C LEU A 201 -13.54 -21.83 9.06
N SER A 202 -13.62 -22.82 8.17
CA SER A 202 -12.46 -23.64 7.80
C SER A 202 -11.35 -22.81 7.15
N VAL A 203 -11.71 -21.87 6.27
CA VAL A 203 -10.75 -20.96 5.63
C VAL A 203 -10.13 -20.00 6.64
N ALA A 204 -10.94 -19.42 7.54
CA ALA A 204 -10.43 -18.59 8.64
C ALA A 204 -9.40 -19.35 9.51
N GLY A 205 -9.69 -20.61 9.84
CA GLY A 205 -8.75 -21.49 10.54
C GLY A 205 -7.48 -21.79 9.74
N HIS A 206 -7.59 -22.03 8.43
CA HIS A 206 -6.43 -22.22 7.55
C HIS A 206 -5.53 -20.98 7.52
N MET A 207 -6.11 -19.78 7.35
CA MET A 207 -5.35 -18.53 7.30
C MET A 207 -4.51 -18.30 8.55
N ARG A 208 -5.02 -18.63 9.74
CA ARG A 208 -4.26 -18.46 10.99
C ARG A 208 -3.12 -19.44 11.14
N LYS A 209 -3.33 -20.69 10.71
CA LYS A 209 -2.36 -21.77 10.91
C LYS A 209 -1.22 -21.72 9.89
N ASN A 210 -1.53 -21.31 8.66
CA ASN A 210 -0.65 -21.54 7.52
C ASN A 210 -0.19 -20.28 6.79
N LEU A 211 -0.73 -19.09 7.12
CA LEU A 211 -0.40 -17.85 6.42
C LEU A 211 0.09 -16.76 7.38
N ASP A 212 1.00 -15.94 6.87
CA ASP A 212 1.47 -14.74 7.57
C ASP A 212 0.38 -13.68 7.58
N THR A 213 -0.27 -13.54 8.74
CA THR A 213 -1.42 -12.65 8.93
C THR A 213 -1.04 -11.48 9.81
N THR A 214 -1.31 -10.26 9.33
CA THR A 214 -1.07 -9.05 10.14
C THR A 214 -2.00 -9.00 11.36
N ARG A 215 -1.61 -8.26 12.40
CA ARG A 215 -2.43 -8.07 13.61
C ARG A 215 -3.84 -7.55 13.28
N GLY A 216 -3.94 -6.63 12.34
CA GLY A 216 -5.21 -6.07 11.87
C GLY A 216 -6.08 -7.14 11.19
N LEU A 217 -5.49 -7.95 10.33
CA LEU A 217 -6.19 -9.05 9.66
C LEU A 217 -6.66 -10.10 10.65
N ASN A 218 -5.82 -10.51 11.60
CA ASN A 218 -6.20 -11.45 12.66
C ASN A 218 -7.38 -10.95 13.49
N ARG A 219 -7.40 -9.66 13.85
CA ARG A 219 -8.53 -9.04 14.53
C ARG A 219 -9.81 -9.13 13.69
N TRP A 220 -9.72 -8.87 12.38
CA TRP A 220 -10.86 -8.96 11.47
C TRP A 220 -11.39 -10.39 11.35
N ILE A 221 -10.50 -11.39 11.19
CA ILE A 221 -10.88 -12.81 11.15
C ILE A 221 -11.61 -13.21 12.45
N ASN A 222 -11.11 -12.78 13.61
CA ASN A 222 -11.77 -13.05 14.90
C ASN A 222 -13.18 -12.46 14.98
N LEU A 223 -13.38 -11.25 14.44
CA LEU A 223 -14.71 -10.63 14.40
C LEU A 223 -15.65 -11.36 13.44
N LEU A 224 -15.12 -11.81 12.30
CA LEU A 224 -15.87 -12.58 11.31
C LEU A 224 -16.40 -13.89 11.91
N GLU A 225 -15.53 -14.66 12.56
CA GLU A 225 -15.92 -15.92 13.19
C GLU A 225 -16.95 -15.72 14.30
N LYS A 226 -16.76 -14.71 15.17
CA LYS A 226 -17.73 -14.39 16.23
C LYS A 226 -19.11 -14.09 15.66
N LYS A 227 -19.18 -13.30 14.58
CA LYS A 227 -20.44 -12.99 13.88
C LYS A 227 -21.08 -14.22 13.25
N LEU A 228 -20.28 -15.14 12.72
CA LEU A 228 -20.78 -16.36 12.09
C LEU A 228 -21.12 -17.44 13.12
N SER A 229 -20.52 -17.45 14.31
CA SER A 229 -20.77 -18.44 15.36
C SER A 229 -22.07 -18.20 16.14
N ARG A 230 -22.58 -16.96 16.10
CA ARG A 230 -23.94 -16.61 16.55
C ARG A 230 -24.97 -17.07 15.52
#